data_AF-A0A537XDB8-F1
#
_entry.id   AF-A0A537XDB8-F1
#
_cell.length_a   1.000
_cell.length_b   1.000
_cell.length_c   1.000
_cell.angle_alpha   90.00
_cell.angle_beta   90.00
_cell.angle_gamma   90.00
#
_symmetry.space_group_name_H-M   'P 1'
#
loop_
_entity.id
_entity.type
_entity.pdbx_description
1 polymer ?
#
loop_
_entity_poly.entity_id
_entity_poly.type
_entity_poly.pdbx_seq_one_letter_code
_entity_poly.pdbx_strand_id
1 'polypeptide(L)'
;MRDASITSGRTRLRAGLAALLLVAACSLGGCAGGGAASGSFAMAGDSPTIAFESIDGPPPPVFDRMVSVLDSETKLRSLAVVSRESPAAYRVRSYLSAQTVRGKAVIAWVWDVYDRDQQRALRLAGEEPAGKGGRDALRDPWAAADDLLLRKIAQAGLSGLTSMIQGTPEDPQPAPGPSKRGPAVASAEAPSPDSGSFGAGALGYTDR
;
A
#
# COMPACT_ATOMS: atom_id res chain seq x y z
N MET A 1 46.88 25.06 21.86
CA MET A 1 46.65 26.52 21.69
C MET A 1 46.94 26.87 20.24
N ARG A 2 45.92 27.41 19.56
CA ARG A 2 45.98 28.19 18.31
C ARG A 2 46.10 27.43 16.98
N ASP A 3 44.93 27.18 16.39
CA ASP A 3 44.68 27.36 14.96
C ASP A 3 44.96 28.81 14.53
N ALA A 4 45.52 28.99 13.33
CA ALA A 4 45.46 30.22 12.54
C ALA A 4 45.79 29.87 11.07
N SER A 5 44.79 29.62 10.23
CA SER A 5 43.89 30.56 9.55
C SER A 5 44.42 31.01 8.18
N ILE A 6 43.57 30.70 7.19
CA ILE A 6 43.82 30.72 5.76
C ILE A 6 43.48 32.12 5.23
N THR A 7 44.32 32.53 4.29
CA THR A 7 44.37 33.77 3.53
C THR A 7 43.03 34.21 2.93
N SER A 8 42.67 35.47 3.15
CA SER A 8 41.54 36.16 2.52
C SER A 8 42.00 36.82 1.21
N GLY A 9 41.38 36.43 0.10
CA GLY A 9 41.55 37.05 -1.22
C GLY A 9 40.25 37.71 -1.67
N ARG A 10 40.05 38.98 -1.27
CA ARG A 10 39.04 39.89 -1.84
C ARG A 10 39.46 40.15 -3.29
N THR A 11 38.58 40.18 -4.28
CA THR A 11 37.93 41.43 -4.72
C THR A 11 37.33 41.12 -6.08
N ARG A 12 36.01 41.26 -6.26
CA ARG A 12 35.38 41.93 -7.42
C ARG A 12 33.98 42.37 -7.02
N LEU A 13 33.90 43.58 -6.48
CA LEU A 13 32.68 44.37 -6.40
C LEU A 13 32.18 44.69 -7.81
N ARG A 14 30.91 44.37 -8.08
CA ARG A 14 29.99 45.08 -8.99
C ARG A 14 28.61 44.97 -8.33
N ALA A 15 28.25 45.86 -7.39
CA ALA A 15 27.72 47.20 -7.60
C ALA A 15 26.40 47.21 -8.42
N GLY A 16 25.31 47.56 -7.74
CA GLY A 16 23.95 47.71 -8.25
C GLY A 16 22.92 47.30 -7.17
N LEU A 17 22.76 48.07 -6.08
CA LEU A 17 21.73 49.12 -5.94
C LEU A 17 20.35 48.63 -6.46
N ALA A 18 19.25 48.57 -5.71
CA ALA A 18 18.86 49.40 -4.58
C ALA A 18 17.61 48.84 -3.89
N ALA A 19 17.44 49.25 -2.62
CA ALA A 19 16.16 49.62 -2.00
C ALA A 19 15.13 48.50 -1.69
N LEU A 20 14.39 48.50 -0.59
CA LEU A 20 14.39 49.26 0.66
C LEU A 20 13.35 48.57 1.55
N LEU A 21 13.65 48.48 2.84
CA LEU A 21 12.74 48.29 3.98
C LEU A 21 11.32 48.87 3.79
N LEU A 22 10.28 48.15 4.26
CA LEU A 22 9.08 48.63 4.98
C LEU A 22 8.08 47.45 5.09
N VAL A 23 7.90 46.82 6.25
CA VAL A 23 7.03 47.23 7.37
C VAL A 23 5.53 47.17 7.04
N ALA A 24 4.82 46.51 7.97
CA ALA A 24 3.41 46.68 8.35
C ALA A 24 2.32 46.02 7.47
N ALA A 25 1.71 45.01 8.10
CA ALA A 25 0.29 44.91 8.41
C ALA A 25 -0.73 45.18 7.29
N CYS A 26 -1.52 44.16 6.95
CA CYS A 26 -2.98 44.27 7.02
C CYS A 26 -3.63 42.87 6.97
N SER A 27 -4.70 42.81 7.74
CA SER A 27 -5.42 41.68 8.29
C SER A 27 -6.70 41.35 7.49
N LEU A 28 -7.42 40.31 7.96
CA LEU A 28 -8.83 39.96 7.73
C LEU A 28 -9.20 39.09 6.51
N GLY A 29 -9.56 37.85 6.83
CA GLY A 29 -10.38 36.96 6.00
C GLY A 29 -10.94 35.83 6.87
N GLY A 30 -11.99 36.14 7.65
CA GLY A 30 -12.74 35.14 8.42
C GLY A 30 -13.85 34.52 7.58
N CYS A 31 -14.15 33.24 7.82
CA CYS A 31 -15.47 32.68 7.57
C CYS A 31 -15.88 31.89 8.82
N ALA A 32 -16.84 32.44 9.56
CA ALA A 32 -17.47 31.80 10.69
C ALA A 32 -18.42 30.71 10.18
N GLY A 33 -18.11 29.46 10.49
CA GLY A 33 -19.07 28.34 10.49
C GLY A 33 -19.09 27.78 11.90
N GLY A 34 -20.17 28.03 12.63
CA GLY A 34 -20.28 27.73 14.04
C GLY A 34 -20.42 26.24 14.36
N GLY A 35 -20.19 25.93 15.64
CA GLY A 35 -20.81 24.77 16.28
C GLY A 35 -19.85 23.78 16.94
N ALA A 36 -19.85 23.84 18.27
CA ALA A 36 -19.50 22.78 19.22
C ALA A 36 -18.02 22.38 19.37
N ALA A 37 -17.48 22.77 20.53
CA ALA A 37 -16.48 22.00 21.25
C ALA A 37 -16.93 20.53 21.32
N SER A 38 -16.33 19.70 20.49
CA SER A 38 -16.39 18.24 20.59
C SER A 38 -14.98 17.79 20.87
N GLY A 39 -14.82 17.04 21.96
CA GLY A 39 -13.55 16.77 22.61
C GLY A 39 -12.42 16.44 21.64
N SER A 40 -11.26 17.01 21.92
CA SER A 40 -9.98 16.44 21.50
C SER A 40 -9.80 15.09 22.20
N PHE A 41 -10.63 14.11 21.83
CA PHE A 41 -10.12 12.76 21.71
C PHE A 41 -9.04 12.90 20.66
N ALA A 42 -7.79 12.67 21.06
CA ALA A 42 -6.78 12.31 20.11
C ALA A 42 -7.45 11.32 19.15
N MET A 43 -7.57 11.71 17.88
CA MET A 43 -7.78 10.74 16.82
C MET A 43 -6.56 9.84 16.96
N ALA A 44 -6.69 8.76 17.74
CA ALA A 44 -5.89 7.58 17.51
C ALA A 44 -6.18 7.31 16.04
N GLY A 45 -5.24 7.69 15.16
CA GLY A 45 -5.38 7.43 13.74
C GLY A 45 -5.77 5.98 13.65
N ASP A 46 -6.97 5.73 13.11
CA ASP A 46 -7.68 4.46 13.18
C ASP A 46 -6.87 3.44 12.39
N SER A 47 -5.82 2.93 13.05
CA SER A 47 -4.84 2.09 12.42
C SER A 47 -5.57 0.79 12.16
N PRO A 48 -5.74 0.38 10.90
CA PRO A 48 -6.65 -0.69 10.56
C PRO A 48 -6.30 -1.94 11.34
N THR A 49 -7.30 -2.52 12.00
CA THR A 49 -7.11 -3.70 12.85
C THR A 49 -6.80 -4.92 12.01
N ILE A 50 -5.90 -5.77 12.51
CA ILE A 50 -5.43 -6.97 11.83
C ILE A 50 -5.77 -8.18 12.67
N ALA A 51 -6.28 -9.24 12.04
CA ALA A 51 -6.41 -10.56 12.65
C ALA A 51 -5.56 -11.59 11.90
N PHE A 52 -4.78 -12.39 12.63
CA PHE A 52 -4.16 -13.59 12.08
C PHE A 52 -5.16 -14.73 12.15
N GLU A 53 -5.66 -15.14 10.99
CA GLU A 53 -6.72 -16.13 10.86
C GLU A 53 -6.17 -17.56 10.97
N SER A 54 -5.06 -17.82 10.27
CA SER A 54 -4.44 -19.15 10.18
C SER A 54 -2.94 -19.05 9.89
N ILE A 55 -2.19 -20.03 10.40
CA ILE A 55 -0.80 -20.29 10.04
C ILE A 55 -0.71 -21.79 9.73
N ASP A 56 -0.67 -22.12 8.44
CA ASP A 56 -0.76 -23.48 7.94
C ASP A 56 0.61 -23.98 7.44
N GLY A 57 0.88 -25.27 7.67
CA GLY A 57 2.06 -25.97 7.17
C GLY A 57 3.21 -26.24 8.16
N PRO A 58 3.60 -25.34 9.09
CA PRO A 58 4.66 -25.68 10.05
C PRO A 58 4.20 -26.77 11.03
N PRO A 59 5.09 -27.68 11.44
CA PRO A 59 4.79 -28.63 12.51
C PRO A 59 4.58 -27.88 13.84
N PRO A 60 3.89 -28.47 14.84
CA PRO A 60 3.54 -27.81 16.10
C PRO A 60 4.68 -27.01 16.77
N PRO A 61 5.91 -27.55 16.94
CA PRO A 61 6.99 -26.78 17.59
C PRO A 61 7.50 -25.59 16.77
N VAL A 62 7.31 -25.57 15.45
CA VAL A 62 7.66 -24.42 14.60
C VAL A 62 6.51 -23.41 14.59
N PHE A 63 5.27 -23.88 14.58
CA PHE A 63 4.08 -23.04 14.70
C PHE A 63 4.12 -22.18 15.96
N ASP A 64 4.37 -22.78 17.13
CA ASP A 64 4.39 -22.06 18.41
C ASP A 64 5.47 -20.96 18.43
N ARG A 65 6.64 -21.26 17.86
CA ARG A 65 7.73 -20.29 17.72
C ARG A 65 7.38 -19.17 16.76
N MET A 66 6.75 -19.49 15.63
CA MET A 66 6.27 -18.48 14.68
C MET A 66 5.24 -17.54 15.32
N VAL A 67 4.27 -18.07 16.07
CA VAL A 67 3.28 -17.25 16.79
C VAL A 67 3.97 -16.31 17.79
N SER A 68 4.94 -16.81 18.56
CA SER A 68 5.71 -15.99 19.51
C SER A 68 6.50 -14.87 18.82
N VAL A 69 7.10 -15.17 17.68
CA VAL A 69 7.81 -14.19 16.85
C VAL A 69 6.86 -13.13 16.30
N LEU A 70 5.70 -13.53 15.77
CA LEU A 70 4.69 -12.62 15.24
C LEU A 70 4.13 -11.69 16.32
N ASP A 71 3.83 -12.22 17.51
CA ASP A 71 3.38 -11.42 18.65
C ASP A 71 4.44 -10.37 19.04
N SER A 72 5.72 -10.76 19.06
CA SER A 72 6.81 -9.84 19.36
C SER A 72 6.95 -8.74 18.29
N GLU A 73 6.96 -9.10 17.01
CA GLU A 73 7.16 -8.17 15.89
C GLU A 73 5.97 -7.22 15.70
N THR A 74 4.74 -7.68 15.94
CA THR A 74 3.53 -6.84 15.86
C THR A 74 3.51 -5.78 16.96
N LYS A 75 3.89 -6.15 18.20
CA LYS A 75 4.06 -5.20 19.31
C LYS A 75 5.15 -4.16 19.02
N LEU A 76 6.29 -4.60 18.47
CA LEU A 76 7.37 -3.68 18.08
C LEU A 76 6.93 -2.67 17.02
N ARG A 77 5.99 -3.04 16.16
CA ARG A 77 5.44 -2.18 15.10
C ARG A 77 4.17 -1.43 15.51
N SER A 78 3.70 -1.59 16.75
CA SER A 78 2.45 -1.01 17.26
C SER A 78 1.23 -1.34 16.38
N LEU A 79 1.18 -2.56 15.84
CA LEU A 79 0.04 -3.03 15.04
C LEU A 79 -1.13 -3.40 15.94
N ALA A 80 -2.33 -2.91 15.60
CA ALA A 80 -3.56 -3.23 16.30
C ALA A 80 -4.03 -4.65 15.93
N VAL A 81 -3.48 -5.66 16.63
CA VAL A 81 -3.86 -7.07 16.43
C VAL A 81 -5.05 -7.42 17.32
N VAL A 82 -6.11 -7.96 16.71
CA VAL A 82 -7.32 -8.42 17.42
C VAL A 82 -7.45 -9.94 17.37
N SER A 83 -8.30 -10.51 18.22
CA SER A 83 -8.63 -11.95 18.14
C SER A 83 -9.20 -12.28 16.76
N ARG A 84 -8.91 -13.48 16.26
CA ARG A 84 -9.49 -14.00 15.01
C ARG A 84 -11.02 -13.97 15.01
N GLU A 85 -11.66 -14.11 16.18
CA GLU A 85 -13.12 -14.08 16.31
C GLU A 85 -13.70 -12.65 16.26
N SER A 86 -12.86 -11.63 16.44
CA SER A 86 -13.26 -10.23 16.41
C SER A 86 -13.30 -9.69 14.98
N PRO A 87 -14.12 -8.66 14.70
CA PRO A 87 -14.06 -7.94 13.43
C PRO A 87 -12.70 -7.26 13.27
N ALA A 88 -12.04 -7.49 12.13
CA ALA A 88 -10.77 -6.89 11.76
C ALA A 88 -10.89 -6.24 10.39
N ALA A 89 -10.21 -5.11 10.18
CA ALA A 89 -10.14 -4.46 8.86
C ALA A 89 -9.43 -5.36 7.84
N TYR A 90 -8.40 -6.10 8.28
CA TYR A 90 -7.68 -7.08 7.48
C TYR A 90 -7.53 -8.41 8.20
N ARG A 91 -7.70 -9.51 7.45
CA ARG A 91 -7.48 -10.88 7.93
C ARG A 91 -6.34 -11.52 7.17
N VAL A 92 -5.36 -12.05 7.88
CA VAL A 92 -4.14 -12.62 7.30
C VAL A 92 -4.16 -14.14 7.44
N ARG A 93 -3.94 -14.84 6.33
CA ARG A 93 -3.73 -16.29 6.28
C ARG A 93 -2.31 -16.56 5.83
N SER A 94 -1.53 -17.24 6.68
CA SER A 94 -0.13 -17.55 6.40
C SER A 94 0.03 -19.03 6.06
N TYR A 95 0.86 -19.30 5.06
CA TYR A 95 1.21 -20.64 4.61
C TYR A 95 2.71 -20.76 4.56
N LEU A 96 3.27 -21.78 5.19
CA LEU A 96 4.70 -22.05 5.17
C LEU A 96 4.97 -23.50 4.79
N SER A 97 6.00 -23.70 3.99
CA SER A 97 6.46 -25.03 3.60
C SER A 97 7.97 -25.11 3.68
N ALA A 98 8.47 -26.23 4.17
CA ALA A 98 9.90 -26.51 4.21
C ALA A 98 10.25 -27.54 3.13
N GLN A 99 11.25 -27.22 2.33
CA GLN A 99 11.72 -28.07 1.24
C GLN A 99 13.24 -28.10 1.19
N THR A 100 13.80 -29.19 0.67
CA THR A 100 15.24 -29.27 0.40
C THR A 100 15.52 -28.99 -1.07
N VAL A 101 16.18 -27.87 -1.36
CA VAL A 101 16.59 -27.48 -2.71
C VAL A 101 18.10 -27.56 -2.81
N ARG A 102 18.62 -28.40 -3.73
CA ARG A 102 20.07 -28.58 -3.95
C ARG A 102 20.85 -28.88 -2.65
N GLY A 103 20.28 -29.70 -1.77
CA GLY A 103 20.89 -30.10 -0.49
C GLY A 103 20.84 -29.05 0.62
N LYS A 104 20.08 -27.96 0.44
CA LYS A 104 19.85 -26.93 1.44
C LYS A 104 18.37 -26.85 1.79
N ALA A 105 18.05 -26.67 3.06
CA ALA A 105 16.68 -26.39 3.47
C ALA A 105 16.29 -24.98 3.04
N VAL A 106 15.06 -24.83 2.57
CA VAL A 106 14.44 -23.58 2.15
C VAL A 106 13.02 -23.57 2.70
N ILE A 107 12.64 -22.47 3.34
CA ILE A 107 11.27 -22.23 3.77
C ILE A 107 10.60 -21.30 2.78
N ALA A 108 9.68 -21.83 1.97
CA ALA A 108 8.82 -21.03 1.13
C ALA A 108 7.59 -20.60 1.93
N TRP A 109 7.20 -19.33 1.82
CA TRP A 109 6.11 -18.76 2.58
C TRP A 109 5.19 -17.89 1.70
N VAL A 110 3.92 -17.84 2.08
CA VAL A 110 2.89 -17.01 1.46
C VAL A 110 2.01 -16.42 2.56
N TRP A 111 1.69 -15.13 2.45
CA TRP A 111 0.70 -14.47 3.29
C TRP A 111 -0.38 -13.91 2.37
N ASP A 112 -1.58 -14.47 2.45
CA ASP A 112 -2.75 -13.91 1.80
C ASP A 112 -3.46 -12.96 2.79
N VAL A 113 -3.69 -11.72 2.38
CA VAL A 113 -4.37 -10.69 3.16
C VAL A 113 -5.73 -10.44 2.53
N TYR A 114 -6.77 -10.58 3.34
CA TYR A 114 -8.16 -10.36 2.95
C TYR A 114 -8.69 -9.11 3.63
N ASP A 115 -9.51 -8.35 2.92
CA ASP A 115 -10.27 -7.24 3.50
C ASP A 115 -11.53 -7.72 4.24
N ARG A 116 -12.33 -6.75 4.70
CA ARG A 116 -13.61 -6.99 5.38
C ARG A 116 -14.66 -7.72 4.51
N ASP A 117 -14.57 -7.58 3.19
CA ASP A 117 -15.48 -8.18 2.21
C ASP A 117 -15.00 -9.56 1.76
N GLN A 118 -13.99 -10.11 2.45
CA GLN A 118 -13.31 -11.37 2.15
C GLN A 118 -12.68 -11.39 0.75
N GLN A 119 -12.41 -10.21 0.17
CA GLN A 119 -11.64 -10.11 -1.06
C GLN A 119 -10.16 -10.09 -0.72
N ARG A 120 -9.36 -10.84 -1.49
CA ARG A 120 -7.91 -10.87 -1.27
C ARG A 120 -7.31 -9.54 -1.75
N ALA A 121 -7.01 -8.66 -0.79
CA ALA A 121 -6.40 -7.36 -1.02
C ALA A 121 -4.93 -7.49 -1.46
N LEU A 122 -4.19 -8.46 -0.89
CA LEU A 122 -2.77 -8.64 -1.19
C LEU A 122 -2.35 -10.09 -1.01
N ARG A 123 -1.35 -10.50 -1.81
CA ARG A 123 -0.59 -11.72 -1.57
C ARG A 123 0.88 -11.38 -1.50
N LEU A 124 1.51 -11.73 -0.39
CA LEU A 124 2.95 -11.67 -0.20
C LEU A 124 3.51 -13.08 -0.29
N ALA A 125 4.67 -13.25 -0.90
CA ALA A 125 5.34 -14.54 -0.99
C ALA A 125 6.85 -14.35 -1.01
N GLY A 126 7.57 -15.37 -0.56
CA GLY A 126 9.02 -15.40 -0.60
C GLY A 126 9.58 -16.75 -0.22
N GLU A 127 10.89 -16.84 -0.29
CA GLU A 127 11.65 -18.01 0.14
C GLU A 127 12.80 -17.57 1.03
N GLU A 128 12.93 -18.22 2.18
CA GLU A 128 14.05 -18.00 3.09
C GLU A 128 14.96 -19.23 3.10
N PRO A 129 16.23 -19.11 2.68
CA PRO A 129 17.17 -20.20 2.77
C PRO A 129 17.53 -20.46 4.23
N ALA A 130 17.28 -21.68 4.68
CA ALA A 130 17.53 -22.12 6.03
C ALA A 130 18.98 -22.62 6.16
N GLY A 131 19.91 -21.65 6.29
CA GLY A 131 21.26 -21.86 6.83
C GLY A 131 22.02 -23.08 6.29
N LYS A 132 22.85 -23.69 7.15
CA LYS A 132 23.77 -24.76 6.75
C LYS A 132 22.98 -25.99 6.26
N GLY A 133 23.17 -26.33 4.99
CA GLY A 133 22.76 -27.60 4.42
C GLY A 133 23.55 -28.77 5.02
N GLY A 134 23.01 -29.98 4.85
CA GLY A 134 23.57 -31.20 5.43
C GLY A 134 22.58 -32.35 5.40
N ARG A 135 22.98 -33.48 5.97
CA ARG A 135 22.12 -34.68 6.04
C ARG A 135 20.82 -34.41 6.82
N ASP A 136 20.88 -33.54 7.82
CA ASP A 136 19.73 -33.19 8.67
C ASP A 136 18.71 -32.38 7.90
N ALA A 137 19.13 -31.42 7.07
CA ALA A 137 18.25 -30.63 6.20
C ALA A 137 17.49 -31.52 5.20
N LEU A 138 18.14 -32.56 4.67
CA LEU A 138 17.50 -33.50 3.75
C LEU A 138 16.44 -34.38 4.44
N ARG A 139 16.67 -34.74 5.70
CA ARG A 139 15.78 -35.61 6.48
C ARG A 139 14.62 -34.86 7.09
N ASP A 140 14.89 -33.66 7.60
CA ASP A 140 13.93 -32.77 8.23
C ASP A 140 14.26 -31.30 7.90
N PRO A 141 13.65 -30.75 6.84
CA PRO A 141 13.91 -29.37 6.44
C PRO A 141 13.36 -28.35 7.46
N TRP A 142 12.44 -28.74 8.34
CA TRP A 142 11.93 -27.88 9.41
C TRP A 142 12.91 -27.72 10.57
N ALA A 143 13.84 -28.67 10.76
CA ALA A 143 14.91 -28.55 11.75
C ALA A 143 15.81 -27.33 11.50
N ALA A 144 15.87 -26.84 10.26
CA ALA A 144 16.63 -25.66 9.87
C ALA A 144 15.86 -24.34 10.08
N ALA A 145 14.56 -24.37 10.42
CA ALA A 145 13.75 -23.20 10.74
C ALA A 145 14.07 -22.70 12.17
N ASP A 146 15.17 -21.98 12.29
CA ASP A 146 15.57 -21.29 13.51
C ASP A 146 14.77 -19.99 13.72
N ASP A 147 14.84 -19.45 14.94
CA ASP A 147 14.05 -18.28 15.32
C ASP A 147 14.45 -17.02 14.53
N LEU A 148 15.70 -16.97 14.05
CA LEU A 148 16.18 -15.87 13.20
C LEU A 148 15.53 -15.92 11.82
N LEU A 149 15.43 -17.11 11.21
CA LEU A 149 14.74 -17.29 9.94
C LEU A 149 13.24 -17.03 10.06
N LEU A 150 12.59 -17.55 11.11
CA LEU A 150 11.17 -17.27 11.36
C LEU A 150 10.92 -15.77 11.56
N ARG A 151 11.83 -15.07 12.25
CA ARG A 151 11.79 -13.61 12.39
C ARG A 151 11.92 -12.89 11.06
N LYS A 152 12.80 -13.34 10.17
CA LYS A 152 12.90 -12.77 8.81
C LYS A 152 11.60 -12.90 8.03
N ILE A 153 10.96 -14.08 8.07
CA ILE A 153 9.66 -14.30 7.43
C ILE A 153 8.59 -13.37 8.02
N ALA A 154 8.50 -13.31 9.35
CA ALA A 154 7.57 -12.42 10.03
C ALA A 154 7.79 -10.95 9.66
N GLN A 155 9.05 -10.50 9.62
CA GLN A 155 9.40 -9.14 9.23
C GLN A 155 9.06 -8.84 7.78
N ALA A 156 9.31 -9.77 6.86
CA ALA A 156 8.95 -9.62 5.45
C ALA A 156 7.43 -9.50 5.27
N GLY A 157 6.66 -10.42 5.88
CA GLY A 157 5.19 -10.40 5.83
C GLY A 157 4.58 -9.15 6.44
N LEU A 158 5.01 -8.77 7.66
CA LEU A 158 4.52 -7.57 8.34
C LEU A 158 4.92 -6.28 7.62
N SER A 159 6.12 -6.21 7.05
CA SER A 159 6.56 -5.01 6.32
C SER A 159 5.73 -4.82 5.05
N GLY A 160 5.45 -5.90 4.32
CA GLY A 160 4.54 -5.86 3.17
C GLY A 160 3.12 -5.45 3.58
N LEU A 161 2.60 -6.00 4.67
CA LEU A 161 1.31 -5.62 5.24
C LEU A 161 1.25 -4.13 5.62
N THR A 162 2.25 -3.62 6.32
CA THR A 162 2.31 -2.20 6.69
C THR A 162 2.45 -1.27 5.47
N SER A 163 3.15 -1.73 4.43
CA SER A 163 3.32 -0.95 3.20
C SER A 163 2.00 -0.87 2.43
N MET A 164 1.23 -1.96 2.41
CA MET A 164 -0.13 -1.96 1.89
C MET A 164 -1.01 -0.99 2.67
N ILE A 165 -1.08 -1.13 4.00
CA ILE A 165 -1.91 -0.27 4.86
C ILE A 165 -1.59 1.22 4.68
N GLN A 166 -0.32 1.59 4.57
CA GLN A 166 0.10 2.98 4.35
C GLN A 166 -0.12 3.45 2.91
N GLY A 167 -0.14 2.52 1.95
CA GLY A 167 -0.35 2.78 0.53
C GLY A 167 -1.81 2.78 0.10
N THR A 168 -2.73 2.30 0.93
CA THR A 168 -4.18 2.44 0.71
C THR A 168 -4.61 3.82 1.19
N PRO A 169 -4.88 4.81 0.30
CA PRO A 169 -5.65 5.97 0.74
C PRO A 169 -6.98 5.46 1.28
N GLU A 170 -7.33 5.87 2.50
CA GLU A 170 -8.71 5.80 2.97
C GLU A 170 -9.59 6.38 1.87
N ASP A 171 -10.57 5.60 1.39
CA ASP A 171 -11.63 6.13 0.57
C ASP A 171 -12.69 6.73 1.52
N PRO A 172 -12.83 8.07 1.52
CA PRO A 172 -14.13 8.64 1.74
C PRO A 172 -14.51 9.53 0.56
N GLN A 173 -15.22 8.98 -0.43
CA GLN A 173 -16.44 9.63 -0.91
C GLN A 173 -17.35 8.65 -1.66
N PRO A 174 -18.63 8.48 -1.24
CA PRO A 174 -19.64 8.00 -2.17
C PRO A 174 -19.63 8.94 -3.37
N ALA A 175 -19.34 8.40 -4.55
CA ALA A 175 -19.47 9.15 -5.78
C ALA A 175 -20.85 9.84 -5.79
N PRO A 176 -20.94 11.15 -6.04
CA PRO A 176 -22.23 11.77 -6.31
C PRO A 176 -22.80 11.06 -7.53
N GLY A 177 -23.81 10.22 -7.31
CA GLY A 177 -24.54 9.59 -8.40
C GLY A 177 -25.04 10.68 -9.36
N PRO A 178 -25.02 10.43 -10.68
CA PRO A 178 -25.35 11.45 -11.66
C PRO A 178 -26.76 11.99 -11.40
N SER A 179 -26.82 13.26 -11.01
CA SER A 179 -28.09 13.96 -10.80
C SER A 179 -28.80 14.03 -12.16
N LYS A 180 -29.86 13.25 -12.33
CA LYS A 180 -30.83 13.48 -13.40
C LYS A 180 -31.46 14.85 -13.18
N ARG A 181 -30.97 15.85 -13.90
CA ARG A 181 -31.69 17.11 -14.13
C ARG A 181 -31.29 17.64 -15.50
N GLY A 182 -32.16 17.39 -16.48
CA GLY A 182 -32.10 18.06 -17.78
C GLY A 182 -32.32 19.57 -17.64
N PRO A 183 -32.01 20.31 -18.71
CA PRO A 183 -33.11 20.94 -19.43
C PRO A 183 -33.12 20.56 -20.91
N ALA A 184 -34.33 20.52 -21.45
CA ALA A 184 -34.60 20.37 -22.87
C ALA A 184 -33.99 21.52 -23.69
N VAL A 185 -33.35 21.19 -24.81
CA VAL A 185 -33.21 22.10 -25.95
C VAL A 185 -33.55 21.35 -27.24
N ALA A 186 -34.34 22.04 -28.05
CA ALA A 186 -35.10 21.56 -29.18
C ALA A 186 -34.30 21.48 -30.49
N SER A 187 -34.88 20.72 -31.41
CA SER A 187 -34.70 20.64 -32.86
C SER A 187 -33.61 21.50 -33.52
N ALA A 188 -32.73 20.82 -34.25
CA ALA A 188 -32.13 21.38 -35.46
C ALA A 188 -32.62 20.56 -36.67
N GLU A 189 -33.66 21.10 -37.30
CA GLU A 189 -33.85 21.25 -38.75
C GLU A 189 -32.96 20.39 -39.66
N ALA A 190 -33.60 19.52 -40.45
CA ALA A 190 -33.01 18.94 -41.65
C ALA A 190 -32.97 19.98 -42.78
N PRO A 191 -31.95 19.94 -43.65
CA PRO A 191 -32.16 20.37 -45.03
C PRO A 191 -31.79 19.26 -46.01
N SER A 192 -32.80 18.81 -46.74
CA SER A 192 -32.71 18.44 -48.15
C SER A 192 -33.78 19.28 -48.85
N PRO A 193 -33.65 19.69 -50.13
CA PRO A 193 -32.99 18.93 -51.19
C PRO A 193 -32.11 19.79 -52.13
N ASP A 194 -31.28 19.13 -52.95
CA ASP A 194 -31.40 19.39 -54.38
C ASP A 194 -30.98 18.18 -55.22
N SER A 195 -31.76 18.01 -56.29
CA SER A 195 -31.84 16.83 -57.12
C SER A 195 -30.79 16.87 -58.22
N GLY A 196 -30.14 15.74 -58.53
CA GLY A 196 -29.23 15.68 -59.67
C GLY A 196 -28.65 14.30 -59.98
N SER A 197 -29.42 13.50 -60.70
CA SER A 197 -28.96 12.49 -61.67
C SER A 197 -28.35 11.16 -61.16
N PHE A 198 -29.23 10.15 -61.13
CA PHE A 198 -29.11 8.80 -61.70
C PHE A 198 -27.72 8.21 -62.00
N GLY A 199 -27.51 7.01 -61.45
CA GLY A 199 -26.53 6.03 -61.90
C GLY A 199 -26.74 4.69 -61.21
N ALA A 200 -27.78 3.95 -61.62
CA ALA A 200 -27.97 2.56 -61.21
C ALA A 200 -26.88 1.67 -61.82
N GLY A 201 -26.25 0.83 -61.01
CA GLY A 201 -25.30 -0.18 -61.45
C GLY A 201 -25.23 -1.32 -60.45
N ALA A 202 -26.08 -2.33 -60.67
CA ALA A 202 -26.09 -3.58 -59.94
C ALA A 202 -25.00 -4.55 -60.45
N LEU A 203 -24.83 -5.61 -59.66
CA LEU A 203 -24.24 -6.92 -59.97
C LEU A 203 -22.77 -7.12 -59.63
N GLY A 204 -22.54 -8.19 -58.86
CA GLY A 204 -21.23 -8.65 -58.44
C GLY A 204 -20.59 -9.64 -59.42
N TYR A 205 -19.82 -10.54 -58.80
CA TYR A 205 -19.11 -11.71 -59.35
C TYR A 205 -17.60 -11.51 -59.63
N THR A 206 -16.84 -12.24 -58.80
CA THR A 206 -15.59 -13.02 -59.03
C THR A 206 -14.15 -12.50 -58.92
N ASP A 207 -13.45 -13.34 -58.14
CA ASP A 207 -12.13 -14.00 -58.33
C ASP A 207 -10.84 -13.21 -58.14
N ARG A 208 -10.11 -13.57 -57.08
CA ARG A 208 -8.83 -14.28 -57.24
C ARG A 208 -8.45 -15.07 -55.99
#